data_AF-A0A560W8J3-F1
#
_entry.id   AF-A0A560W8J3-F1
#
_cell.length_a   1.000
_cell.length_b   1.000
_cell.length_c   1.000
_cell.angle_alpha   90.00
_cell.angle_beta   90.00
_cell.angle_gamma   90.00
#
_symmetry.space_group_name_H-M   'P 1'
#
loop_
_entity.id
_entity.type
_entity.pdbx_description
1 polymer ?
#
loop_
_entity_poly.entity_id
_entity_poly.type
_entity_poly.pdbx_seq_one_letter_code
_entity_poly.pdbx_strand_id
1 'polypeptide(L)'
;MRVVGQNDKKWTRVGVRTGLAVLALAALASGCGQDREPAEPAGGQQPLQAPPARALDSYAGKLRAAQAARTAAAKRWGLKKVPLAAPPPPAEKPRITTREGFEVDGHERLDLPPVFTTVPVEEKVVFLTIDDGAEKDPEFLRMMSELKVPYSAFLSDYVVNDDYGYFKDMQKRGVELHNHTLHHPYLPALSRARQKREICGMQDVVEEHYGTRPVLFRPPYGNYDKNTLRAAKSCGITHVPLWNEEVFVDHWEYREWDRRIHPGDIVLSHFRGRDDWKGTMPDMIRRFLDKVTAEGYAVGRLEDYL
;
A
#
# COMPACT_ATOMS: atom_id res chain seq x y z
N MET A 1 -18.34 -20.73 -15.15
CA MET A 1 -17.00 -20.37 -14.63
C MET A 1 -17.17 -19.93 -13.20
N ARG A 2 -16.32 -20.36 -12.26
CA ARG A 2 -16.39 -19.91 -10.87
C ARG A 2 -16.03 -18.42 -10.81
N VAL A 3 -16.94 -17.62 -10.27
CA VAL A 3 -16.67 -16.24 -9.87
C VAL A 3 -15.94 -16.30 -8.54
N VAL A 4 -14.92 -15.46 -8.39
CA VAL A 4 -14.32 -15.16 -7.09
C VAL A 4 -14.78 -13.76 -6.71
N GLY A 5 -15.46 -13.66 -5.58
CA GLY A 5 -15.93 -12.40 -5.05
C GLY A 5 -15.03 -11.86 -3.95
N GLN A 6 -14.93 -10.53 -3.85
CA GLN A 6 -14.26 -9.88 -2.74
C GLN A 6 -14.80 -10.38 -1.39
N ASN A 7 -16.09 -10.69 -1.28
CA ASN A 7 -16.71 -11.12 -0.02
C ASN A 7 -16.68 -12.64 0.22
N ASP A 8 -15.96 -13.43 -0.59
CA ASP A 8 -15.85 -14.87 -0.40
C ASP A 8 -14.99 -15.19 0.83
N LYS A 9 -15.62 -15.31 2.01
CA LYS A 9 -14.95 -15.68 3.27
C LYS A 9 -14.79 -17.20 3.36
N LYS A 10 -13.58 -17.73 3.10
CA LYS A 10 -13.22 -19.09 3.52
C LYS A 10 -12.70 -19.05 4.95
N TRP A 11 -13.49 -19.59 5.88
CA TRP A 11 -13.10 -19.75 7.28
C TRP A 11 -12.25 -21.00 7.45
N THR A 12 -10.93 -20.87 7.48
CA THR A 12 -10.04 -21.93 7.92
C THR A 12 -9.90 -21.85 9.44
N ARG A 13 -10.53 -22.79 10.16
CA ARG A 13 -10.29 -22.98 11.60
C ARG A 13 -8.87 -23.53 11.79
N VAL A 14 -7.90 -22.66 12.02
CA VAL A 14 -6.56 -23.08 12.45
C VAL A 14 -6.60 -23.32 13.95
N GLY A 15 -6.53 -24.60 14.35
CA GLY A 15 -6.44 -25.01 15.74
C GLY A 15 -5.10 -24.57 16.34
N VAL A 16 -5.17 -23.75 17.40
CA VAL A 16 -3.99 -23.31 18.16
C VAL A 16 -3.41 -24.52 18.89
N ARG A 17 -2.21 -24.95 18.49
CA ARG A 17 -1.34 -25.79 19.32
C ARG A 17 -0.41 -24.87 20.11
N THR A 18 -0.68 -24.74 21.40
CA THR A 18 0.16 -24.08 22.39
C THR A 18 1.46 -24.87 22.57
N GLY A 19 2.58 -24.31 22.12
CA GLY A 19 3.93 -24.77 22.48
C GLY A 19 4.50 -23.87 23.57
N LEU A 20 4.75 -24.44 24.75
CA LEU A 20 5.51 -23.77 25.81
C LEU A 20 6.97 -23.58 25.35
N ALA A 21 7.47 -22.35 25.41
CA ALA A 21 8.89 -22.07 25.34
C ALA A 21 9.42 -21.72 26.74
N VAL A 22 10.40 -22.50 27.19
CA VAL A 22 11.09 -22.37 28.48
C VAL A 22 12.16 -21.27 28.36
N LEU A 23 12.10 -20.27 29.25
CA LEU A 23 13.12 -19.24 29.42
C LEU A 23 14.31 -19.81 30.22
N ALA A 24 15.50 -19.84 29.63
CA ALA A 24 16.75 -20.08 30.34
C ALA A 24 17.48 -18.75 30.55
N LEU A 25 17.55 -18.32 31.82
CA LEU A 25 18.42 -17.24 32.30
C LEU A 25 19.83 -17.80 32.52
N ALA A 26 20.84 -17.17 31.94
CA ALA A 26 22.24 -17.41 32.28
C ALA A 26 22.89 -16.09 32.72
N ALA A 27 23.31 -16.06 33.98
CA ALA A 27 24.12 -15.01 34.59
C ALA A 27 25.57 -15.50 34.70
N LEU A 28 26.55 -14.68 34.28
CA LEU A 28 27.97 -14.80 34.63
C LEU A 28 28.53 -13.35 34.70
N ALA A 29 28.74 -12.82 35.90
CA ALA A 29 29.94 -12.90 36.74
C ALA A 29 31.04 -11.91 36.31
N SER A 30 31.18 -10.85 37.10
CA SER A 30 32.23 -9.84 37.04
C SER A 30 33.58 -10.41 37.47
N GLY A 31 34.64 -10.10 36.73
CA GLY A 31 36.03 -10.35 37.12
C GLY A 31 36.89 -9.13 36.83
N CYS A 32 37.50 -8.56 37.86
CA CYS A 32 38.53 -7.52 37.76
C CYS A 32 39.90 -8.17 37.56
N GLY A 33 40.75 -7.58 36.72
CA GLY A 33 42.16 -7.93 36.58
C GLY A 33 42.97 -6.77 35.98
N GLN A 34 44.07 -6.41 36.63
CA GLN A 34 44.87 -5.19 36.45
C GLN A 34 45.89 -5.23 35.29
N ASP A 35 46.17 -4.01 34.79
CA ASP A 35 47.35 -3.39 34.16
C ASP A 35 48.63 -4.17 33.74
N ARG A 36 49.09 -3.80 32.52
CA ARG A 36 50.46 -3.70 31.90
C ARG A 36 50.47 -4.34 30.51
N GLU A 37 51.02 -3.81 29.42
CA GLU A 37 51.93 -2.71 29.06
C GLU A 37 51.70 -2.35 27.55
N PRO A 38 52.26 -1.26 26.99
CA PRO A 38 51.90 -0.75 25.66
C PRO A 38 52.51 -1.58 24.52
N ALA A 39 51.68 -2.07 23.61
CA ALA A 39 52.11 -2.70 22.36
C ALA A 39 52.44 -1.65 21.29
N GLU A 40 53.60 -1.81 20.64
CA GLU A 40 54.02 -1.06 19.44
C GLU A 40 53.04 -1.23 18.27
N PRO A 41 52.92 -0.24 17.36
CA PRO A 41 51.90 -0.28 16.32
C PRO A 41 52.33 -1.20 15.16
N ALA A 42 51.58 -2.28 14.94
CA ALA A 42 51.63 -3.00 13.68
C ALA A 42 51.00 -2.15 12.57
N GLY A 43 51.79 -1.84 11.54
CA GLY A 43 51.36 -1.06 10.39
C GLY A 43 50.25 -1.74 9.59
N GLY A 44 49.31 -0.93 9.08
CA GLY A 44 48.36 -1.34 8.05
C GLY A 44 46.89 -1.35 8.44
N GLN A 45 46.39 -0.35 9.17
CA GLN A 45 44.96 -0.04 9.15
C GLN A 45 44.71 1.06 8.14
N GLN A 46 44.18 0.70 6.97
CA GLN A 46 43.45 1.67 6.16
C GLN A 46 42.30 2.19 7.02
N PRO A 47 42.21 3.52 7.28
CA PRO A 47 41.07 4.05 7.97
C PRO A 47 39.84 3.79 7.09
N LEU A 48 38.85 3.10 7.63
CA LEU A 48 37.50 3.16 7.12
C LEU A 48 37.15 4.64 7.01
N GLN A 49 37.03 5.15 5.79
CA GLN A 49 36.64 6.54 5.54
C GLN A 49 35.22 6.72 6.04
N ALA A 50 35.09 7.13 7.31
CA ALA A 50 33.84 7.64 7.83
C ALA A 50 33.46 8.88 7.01
N PRO A 51 32.19 9.02 6.58
CA PRO A 51 31.76 10.24 5.89
C PRO A 51 32.09 11.46 6.75
N PRO A 52 32.56 12.58 6.15
CA PRO A 52 32.99 13.74 6.91
C PRO A 52 31.83 14.24 7.79
N ALA A 53 32.10 14.54 9.06
CA ALA A 53 31.09 14.89 10.08
C ALA A 53 30.07 15.95 9.62
N ARG A 54 30.48 16.89 8.76
CA ARG A 54 29.59 17.91 8.15
C ARG A 54 28.46 17.33 7.28
N ALA A 55 28.68 16.18 6.63
CA ALA A 55 27.65 15.50 5.84
C ALA A 55 26.59 14.86 6.76
N LEU A 56 27.01 14.30 7.90
CA LEU A 56 26.11 13.75 8.92
C LEU A 56 25.28 14.86 9.59
N ASP A 57 25.89 16.01 9.88
CA ASP A 57 25.18 17.18 10.43
C ASP A 57 24.13 17.74 9.47
N SER A 58 24.46 17.80 8.17
CA SER A 58 23.52 18.22 7.12
C SER A 58 22.34 17.24 6.99
N TYR A 59 22.63 15.94 7.03
CA TYR A 59 21.59 14.90 6.97
C TYR A 59 20.68 14.94 8.20
N ALA A 60 21.25 15.02 9.41
CA ALA A 60 20.48 15.16 10.64
C ALA A 60 19.61 16.44 10.64
N GLY A 61 20.14 17.55 10.10
CA GLY A 61 19.39 18.79 9.90
C GLY A 61 18.16 18.60 8.99
N LYS A 62 18.33 17.91 7.85
CA LYS A 62 17.22 17.59 6.92
C LYS A 62 16.15 16.72 7.58
N LEU A 63 16.55 15.71 8.35
CA LEU A 63 15.61 14.84 9.07
C LEU A 63 14.80 15.62 10.12
N ARG A 64 15.46 16.48 10.89
CA ARG A 64 14.77 17.34 11.88
C ARG A 64 13.77 18.28 11.20
N ALA A 65 14.15 18.91 10.09
CA ALA A 65 13.27 19.79 9.33
C ALA A 65 12.06 19.04 8.77
N ALA A 66 12.27 17.83 8.20
CA ALA A 66 11.19 16.99 7.70
C ALA A 66 10.22 16.58 8.82
N GLN A 67 10.74 16.21 10.00
CA GLN A 67 9.91 15.85 11.15
C GLN A 67 9.14 17.05 11.70
N ALA A 68 9.74 18.24 11.74
CA ALA A 68 9.07 19.47 12.14
C ALA A 68 7.94 19.83 11.17
N ALA A 69 8.18 19.71 9.86
CA ALA A 69 7.17 19.94 8.83
C ALA A 69 5.99 18.96 8.96
N ARG A 70 6.27 17.67 9.17
CA ARG A 70 5.23 16.65 9.37
C ARG A 70 4.41 16.92 10.64
N THR A 71 5.06 17.32 11.73
CA THR A 71 4.38 17.71 12.97
C THR A 71 3.45 18.91 12.75
N ALA A 72 3.92 19.94 12.05
CA ALA A 72 3.13 21.12 11.74
C ALA A 72 1.93 20.79 10.84
N ALA A 73 2.13 19.95 9.82
CA ALA A 73 1.06 19.48 8.95
C ALA A 73 0.02 18.65 9.74
N ALA A 74 0.46 17.70 10.58
CA ALA A 74 -0.44 16.91 11.42
C ALA A 74 -1.33 17.79 12.30
N LYS A 75 -0.77 18.86 12.88
CA LYS A 75 -1.53 19.85 13.65
C LYS A 75 -2.52 20.63 12.78
N ARG A 76 -2.09 21.10 11.59
CA ARG A 76 -2.94 21.86 10.65
C ARG A 76 -4.17 21.04 10.24
N TRP A 77 -3.97 19.75 9.98
CA TRP A 77 -5.01 18.84 9.56
C TRP A 77 -5.73 18.15 10.73
N GLY A 78 -5.47 18.56 11.98
CA GLY A 78 -6.21 18.07 13.14
C GLY A 78 -6.04 16.57 13.42
N LEU A 79 -4.88 15.99 13.10
CA LEU A 79 -4.56 14.61 13.45
C LEU A 79 -4.22 14.49 14.94
N LYS A 80 -4.61 13.37 15.56
CA LYS A 80 -4.35 13.09 16.98
C LYS A 80 -2.88 12.82 17.27
N LYS A 81 -2.17 12.23 16.31
CA LYS A 81 -0.74 11.91 16.37
C LYS A 81 -0.09 12.26 15.04
N VAL A 82 1.21 12.52 15.08
CA VAL A 82 2.02 12.67 13.87
C VAL A 82 2.10 11.31 13.18
N PRO A 83 1.69 11.17 11.89
CA PRO A 83 1.80 9.91 11.17
C PRO A 83 3.21 9.34 11.20
N LEU A 84 3.30 8.01 11.34
CA LEU A 84 4.58 7.31 11.33
C LEU A 84 5.18 7.36 9.92
N ALA A 85 6.49 7.59 9.84
CA ALA A 85 7.21 7.42 8.59
C ALA A 85 7.31 5.92 8.28
N ALA A 86 7.04 5.54 7.03
CA ALA A 86 7.33 4.19 6.60
C ALA A 86 8.84 3.90 6.68
N PRO A 87 9.23 2.66 7.02
CA PRO A 87 10.60 2.23 6.81
C PRO A 87 10.98 2.37 5.33
N PRO A 88 12.29 2.44 5.01
CA PRO A 88 12.73 2.30 3.63
C PRO A 88 12.13 1.04 3.00
N PRO A 89 11.73 1.08 1.71
CA PRO A 89 11.29 -0.11 1.01
C PRO A 89 12.30 -1.25 1.12
N PRO A 90 11.85 -2.52 1.14
CA PRO A 90 12.74 -3.66 1.24
C PRO A 90 13.67 -3.70 0.01
N ALA A 91 14.95 -3.99 0.25
CA ALA A 91 15.95 -4.09 -0.82
C ALA A 91 15.61 -5.21 -1.81
N GLU A 92 15.08 -6.33 -1.28
CA GLU A 92 14.53 -7.43 -2.05
C GLU A 92 13.01 -7.40 -1.93
N LYS A 93 12.32 -7.22 -3.06
CA LYS A 93 10.86 -7.15 -3.06
C LYS A 93 10.26 -8.50 -2.72
N PRO A 94 9.22 -8.55 -1.86
CA PRO A 94 8.54 -9.79 -1.55
C PRO A 94 7.95 -10.44 -2.79
N ARG A 95 8.02 -11.77 -2.86
CA ARG A 95 7.33 -12.52 -3.93
C ARG A 95 5.83 -12.51 -3.66
N ILE A 96 5.08 -11.89 -4.56
CA ILE A 96 3.61 -11.85 -4.49
C ILE A 96 3.03 -13.13 -5.10
N THR A 97 2.11 -13.76 -4.36
CA THR A 97 1.37 -14.93 -4.80
C THR A 97 -0.12 -14.71 -4.61
N THR A 98 -0.95 -15.46 -5.33
CA THR A 98 -2.40 -15.44 -5.11
C THR A 98 -2.72 -15.88 -3.69
N ARG A 99 -3.57 -15.11 -3.01
CA ARG A 99 -4.08 -15.44 -1.69
C ARG A 99 -4.90 -16.73 -1.74
N GLU A 100 -4.75 -17.59 -0.72
CA GLU A 100 -5.55 -18.81 -0.62
C GLU A 100 -7.05 -18.52 -0.70
N GLY A 101 -7.75 -19.18 -1.63
CA GLY A 101 -9.17 -19.00 -1.88
C GLY A 101 -9.51 -18.01 -2.99
N PHE A 102 -8.52 -17.26 -3.47
CA PHE A 102 -8.63 -16.26 -4.55
C PHE A 102 -8.18 -16.83 -5.91
N GLU A 103 -7.89 -18.13 -5.97
CA GLU A 103 -7.52 -18.77 -7.22
C GLU A 103 -8.75 -19.03 -8.10
N VAL A 104 -8.49 -19.06 -9.41
CA VAL A 104 -9.42 -19.54 -10.42
C VAL A 104 -8.89 -20.83 -11.03
N ASP A 105 -9.74 -21.60 -11.71
CA ASP A 105 -9.32 -22.87 -12.30
C ASP A 105 -8.14 -22.71 -13.26
N GLY A 106 -7.02 -23.36 -12.93
CA GLY A 106 -5.79 -23.30 -13.73
C GLY A 106 -5.00 -22.00 -13.58
N HIS A 107 -5.16 -21.27 -12.48
CA HIS A 107 -4.44 -20.02 -12.19
C HIS A 107 -2.93 -20.14 -12.46
N GLU A 108 -2.27 -21.11 -11.83
CA GLU A 108 -0.82 -21.34 -11.99
C GLU A 108 -0.46 -21.83 -13.40
N ARG A 109 -1.18 -22.83 -13.93
CA ARG A 109 -0.91 -23.39 -15.27
C ARG A 109 -1.04 -22.36 -16.39
N LEU A 110 -1.91 -21.37 -16.21
CA LEU A 110 -2.10 -20.27 -17.17
C LEU A 110 -1.23 -19.05 -16.83
N ASP A 111 -0.47 -19.12 -15.73
CA ASP A 111 0.41 -18.06 -15.22
C ASP A 111 -0.37 -16.73 -15.10
N LEU A 112 -1.54 -16.79 -14.44
CA LEU A 112 -2.39 -15.61 -14.31
C LEU A 112 -1.83 -14.64 -13.26
N PRO A 113 -2.10 -13.32 -13.38
CA PRO A 113 -1.68 -12.33 -12.40
C PRO A 113 -2.15 -12.70 -10.99
N PRO A 114 -1.27 -12.67 -9.97
CA PRO A 114 -1.65 -12.96 -8.61
C PRO A 114 -2.72 -12.00 -8.11
N VAL A 115 -3.66 -12.56 -7.35
CA VAL A 115 -4.70 -11.79 -6.67
C VAL A 115 -4.44 -11.83 -5.16
N PHE A 116 -4.22 -10.68 -4.54
CA PHE A 116 -3.74 -10.59 -3.16
C PHE A 116 -4.40 -9.41 -2.44
N THR A 117 -4.46 -9.48 -1.11
CA THR A 117 -5.04 -8.44 -0.25
C THR A 117 -4.02 -7.86 0.73
N THR A 118 -2.84 -8.47 0.78
CA THR A 118 -1.77 -8.22 1.75
C THR A 118 -0.44 -8.45 1.04
N VAL A 119 0.54 -7.58 1.27
CA VAL A 119 1.93 -7.78 0.87
C VAL A 119 2.65 -8.55 1.98
N PRO A 120 3.43 -9.60 1.69
CA PRO A 120 4.03 -10.42 2.76
C PRO A 120 5.26 -9.72 3.35
N VAL A 121 5.02 -8.85 4.33
CA VAL A 121 6.02 -8.11 5.12
C VAL A 121 5.80 -8.34 6.61
N GLU A 122 6.86 -8.22 7.40
CA GLU A 122 6.78 -8.33 8.87
C GLU A 122 6.64 -6.96 9.54
N GLU A 123 7.11 -5.90 8.87
CA GLU A 123 7.02 -4.54 9.33
C GLU A 123 5.57 -4.08 9.42
N LYS A 124 5.26 -3.27 10.44
CA LYS A 124 3.96 -2.62 10.59
C LYS A 124 3.77 -1.51 9.56
N VAL A 125 3.54 -1.91 8.33
CA VAL A 125 3.23 -1.04 7.18
C VAL A 125 1.90 -1.48 6.59
N VAL A 126 1.07 -0.51 6.20
CA VAL A 126 -0.14 -0.73 5.41
C VAL A 126 -0.10 0.10 4.14
N PHE A 127 -0.92 -0.27 3.16
CA PHE A 127 -0.96 0.37 1.84
C PHE A 127 -2.33 1.00 1.60
N LEU A 128 -2.38 2.33 1.56
CA LEU A 128 -3.60 3.05 1.21
C LEU A 128 -3.80 3.02 -0.31
N THR A 129 -4.95 2.52 -0.73
CA THR A 129 -5.37 2.54 -2.13
C THR A 129 -6.73 3.22 -2.26
N ILE A 130 -6.93 3.98 -3.32
CA ILE A 130 -8.17 4.75 -3.53
C ILE A 130 -8.72 4.48 -4.93
N ASP A 131 -9.95 3.98 -5.01
CA ASP A 131 -10.60 3.59 -6.25
C ASP A 131 -11.52 4.69 -6.79
N ASP A 132 -11.83 4.56 -8.08
CA ASP A 132 -12.67 5.43 -8.90
C ASP A 132 -12.01 6.75 -9.31
N GLY A 133 -12.47 7.87 -8.77
CA GLY A 133 -12.08 9.21 -9.20
C GLY A 133 -13.23 10.19 -9.37
N ALA A 134 -14.42 9.88 -8.85
CA ALA A 134 -15.57 10.76 -8.94
C ALA A 134 -15.30 12.13 -8.28
N GLU A 135 -14.87 12.12 -7.01
CA GLU A 135 -14.51 13.33 -6.27
C GLU A 135 -13.10 13.84 -6.61
N LYS A 136 -13.00 15.13 -6.92
CA LYS A 136 -11.76 15.80 -7.33
C LYS A 136 -11.39 16.91 -6.35
N ASP A 137 -11.27 16.54 -5.07
CA ASP A 137 -11.06 17.46 -3.95
C ASP A 137 -9.62 18.03 -3.90
N PRO A 138 -9.39 19.33 -4.16
CA PRO A 138 -8.05 19.92 -4.09
C PRO A 138 -7.46 19.93 -2.67
N GLU A 139 -8.31 19.95 -1.63
CA GLU A 139 -7.89 19.88 -0.23
C GLU A 139 -7.29 18.52 0.08
N PHE A 140 -7.83 17.45 -0.51
CA PHE A 140 -7.26 16.11 -0.43
C PHE A 140 -5.83 16.07 -0.97
N LEU A 141 -5.60 16.56 -2.20
CA LEU A 141 -4.25 16.60 -2.79
C LEU A 141 -3.28 17.40 -1.92
N ARG A 142 -3.73 18.53 -1.36
CA ARG A 142 -2.92 19.34 -0.43
C ARG A 142 -2.59 18.57 0.84
N MET A 143 -3.57 17.94 1.48
CA MET A 143 -3.40 17.18 2.71
C MET A 143 -2.38 16.05 2.53
N MET A 144 -2.55 15.22 1.49
CA MET A 144 -1.65 14.10 1.21
C MET A 144 -0.22 14.59 0.95
N SER A 145 -0.07 15.71 0.23
CA SER A 145 1.23 16.30 -0.11
C SER A 145 1.96 16.93 1.09
N GLU A 146 1.23 17.59 1.99
CA GLU A 146 1.79 18.20 3.21
C GLU A 146 2.20 17.12 4.23
N LEU A 147 1.38 16.08 4.37
CA LEU A 147 1.65 14.97 5.29
C LEU A 147 2.63 13.93 4.73
N LYS A 148 2.91 13.98 3.42
CA LYS A 148 3.75 13.00 2.70
C LYS A 148 3.22 11.58 2.85
N VAL A 149 1.91 11.42 2.74
CA VAL A 149 1.26 10.10 2.82
C VAL A 149 1.32 9.46 1.44
N PRO A 150 2.00 8.32 1.27
CA PRO A 150 1.95 7.59 0.02
C PRO A 150 0.59 6.89 -0.14
N TYR A 151 0.12 6.79 -1.38
CA TYR A 151 -1.09 6.06 -1.75
C TYR A 151 -1.04 5.71 -3.24
N SER A 152 -1.86 4.75 -3.64
CA SER A 152 -2.03 4.32 -5.03
C SER A 152 -3.47 4.57 -5.47
N ALA A 153 -3.68 5.09 -6.67
CA ALA A 153 -5.03 5.37 -7.18
C ALA A 153 -5.40 4.39 -8.31
N PHE A 154 -6.60 3.82 -8.28
CA PHE A 154 -7.13 2.98 -9.37
C PHE A 154 -8.29 3.72 -10.02
N LEU A 155 -8.10 4.15 -11.27
CA LEU A 155 -9.02 5.07 -11.93
C LEU A 155 -9.97 4.37 -12.89
N SER A 156 -11.22 4.86 -12.92
CA SER A 156 -12.24 4.46 -13.88
C SER A 156 -12.58 5.62 -14.82
N ASP A 157 -12.44 5.42 -16.14
CA ASP A 157 -12.60 6.49 -17.14
C ASP A 157 -13.93 7.26 -17.01
N TYR A 158 -15.03 6.55 -16.83
CA TYR A 158 -16.38 7.13 -16.82
C TYR A 158 -16.62 8.20 -15.73
N VAL A 159 -15.75 8.28 -14.72
CA VAL A 159 -15.83 9.29 -13.63
C VAL A 159 -14.63 10.24 -13.60
N VAL A 160 -13.59 10.00 -14.40
CA VAL A 160 -12.42 10.89 -14.48
C VAL A 160 -12.38 11.70 -15.77
N ASN A 161 -13.16 11.33 -16.78
CA ASN A 161 -13.14 11.94 -18.11
C ASN A 161 -13.64 13.39 -18.19
N ASP A 162 -14.24 13.90 -17.11
CA ASP A 162 -14.63 15.29 -16.92
C ASP A 162 -13.46 16.17 -16.44
N ASP A 163 -12.41 15.58 -15.86
CA ASP A 163 -11.20 16.31 -15.44
C ASP A 163 -9.97 15.39 -15.26
N TYR A 164 -9.30 15.07 -16.36
CA TYR A 164 -7.99 14.41 -16.31
C TYR A 164 -6.90 15.27 -15.66
N GLY A 165 -7.09 16.60 -15.61
CA GLY A 165 -6.11 17.56 -15.08
C GLY A 165 -5.85 17.38 -13.59
N TYR A 166 -6.90 17.11 -12.80
CA TYR A 166 -6.79 16.79 -11.39
C TYR A 166 -5.85 15.60 -11.13
N PHE A 167 -6.03 14.51 -11.88
CA PHE A 167 -5.19 13.31 -11.74
C PHE A 167 -3.79 13.51 -12.33
N LYS A 168 -3.62 14.39 -13.33
CA LYS A 168 -2.29 14.80 -13.79
C LYS A 168 -1.52 15.55 -12.70
N ASP A 169 -2.18 16.39 -11.90
CA ASP A 169 -1.57 17.03 -10.72
C ASP A 169 -1.24 15.99 -9.64
N MET A 170 -2.12 15.01 -9.43
CA MET A 170 -1.87 13.87 -8.55
C MET A 170 -0.61 13.10 -8.95
N GLN A 171 -0.45 12.78 -10.24
CA GLN A 171 0.74 12.11 -10.77
C GLN A 171 2.02 12.94 -10.55
N LYS A 172 1.96 14.26 -10.77
CA LYS A 172 3.11 15.17 -10.51
C LYS A 172 3.56 15.19 -9.05
N ARG A 173 2.66 14.85 -8.12
CA ARG A 173 2.95 14.73 -6.67
C ARG A 173 3.55 13.37 -6.30
N GLY A 174 3.75 12.47 -7.27
CA GLY A 174 4.42 11.18 -7.09
C GLY A 174 3.48 9.99 -6.87
N VAL A 175 2.19 10.16 -7.15
CA VAL A 175 1.17 9.11 -7.02
C VAL A 175 1.10 8.31 -8.32
N GLU A 176 1.04 6.99 -8.22
CA GLU A 176 0.85 6.13 -9.39
C GLU A 176 -0.63 5.89 -9.64
N LEU A 177 -1.01 5.95 -10.92
CA LEU A 177 -2.37 5.85 -11.42
C LEU A 177 -2.54 4.51 -12.14
N HIS A 178 -3.48 3.70 -11.68
CA HIS A 178 -3.68 2.31 -12.09
C HIS A 178 -5.07 2.08 -12.68
N ASN A 179 -5.29 0.88 -13.18
CA ASN A 179 -6.46 0.52 -13.97
C ASN A 179 -7.63 0.04 -13.10
N HIS A 180 -8.81 0.69 -13.24
CA HIS A 180 -10.07 0.25 -12.64
C HIS A 180 -11.20 0.06 -13.66
N THR A 181 -10.85 -0.27 -14.91
CA THR A 181 -11.76 -0.38 -16.08
C THR A 181 -12.29 0.94 -16.63
N LEU A 182 -12.86 0.93 -17.84
CA LEU A 182 -13.45 2.12 -18.44
C LEU A 182 -14.76 2.53 -17.73
N HIS A 183 -15.67 1.58 -17.55
CA HIS A 183 -17.06 1.89 -17.16
C HIS A 183 -17.49 1.28 -15.82
N HIS A 184 -16.54 0.75 -15.05
CA HIS A 184 -16.81 0.07 -13.78
C HIS A 184 -17.92 -1.02 -13.84
N PRO A 185 -17.97 -1.92 -14.87
CA PRO A 185 -19.00 -2.94 -14.93
C PRO A 185 -18.68 -4.12 -14.01
N TYR A 186 -19.71 -4.90 -13.67
CA TYR A 186 -19.51 -6.23 -13.09
C TYR A 186 -18.93 -7.20 -14.15
N LEU A 187 -17.60 -7.29 -14.20
CA LEU A 187 -16.84 -8.02 -15.22
C LEU A 187 -17.29 -9.48 -15.43
N PRO A 188 -17.61 -10.28 -14.39
CA PRO A 188 -18.02 -11.67 -14.58
C PRO A 188 -19.32 -11.86 -15.38
N ALA A 189 -20.18 -10.83 -15.51
CA ALA A 189 -21.36 -10.88 -16.38
C ALA A 189 -21.05 -10.58 -17.86
N LEU A 190 -19.81 -10.20 -18.17
CA LEU A 190 -19.38 -9.86 -19.53
C LEU A 190 -18.67 -11.05 -20.20
N SER A 191 -18.72 -11.09 -21.54
CA SER A 191 -17.86 -12.02 -22.28
C SER A 191 -16.38 -11.61 -22.13
N ARG A 192 -15.45 -12.56 -22.28
CA ARG A 192 -14.00 -12.26 -22.21
C ARG A 192 -13.58 -11.11 -23.13
N ALA A 193 -14.17 -11.02 -24.32
CA ALA A 193 -13.87 -9.94 -25.26
C ALA A 193 -14.34 -8.58 -24.74
N ARG A 194 -15.50 -8.52 -24.08
CA ARG A 194 -15.98 -7.30 -23.39
C ARG A 194 -15.11 -6.93 -22.20
N GLN A 195 -14.76 -7.89 -21.34
CA GLN A 195 -13.83 -7.65 -20.24
C GLN A 195 -12.47 -7.14 -20.73
N LYS A 196 -11.95 -7.70 -21.84
CA LYS A 196 -10.70 -7.21 -22.46
C LYS A 196 -10.82 -5.77 -22.93
N ARG A 197 -11.96 -5.37 -23.51
CA ARG A 197 -12.18 -3.97 -23.91
C ARG A 197 -12.17 -3.03 -22.72
N GLU A 198 -12.83 -3.40 -21.63
CA GLU A 198 -12.84 -2.63 -20.39
C GLU A 198 -11.43 -2.43 -19.82
N ILE A 199 -10.63 -3.50 -19.78
CA ILE A 199 -9.29 -3.45 -19.16
C ILE A 199 -8.28 -2.80 -20.09
N CYS A 200 -8.16 -3.27 -21.34
CA CYS A 200 -7.19 -2.72 -22.29
C CYS A 200 -7.53 -1.28 -22.67
N GLY A 201 -8.81 -0.94 -22.84
CA GLY A 201 -9.21 0.43 -23.13
C GLY A 201 -8.81 1.39 -22.01
N MET A 202 -8.96 0.99 -20.75
CA MET A 202 -8.48 1.80 -19.63
C MET A 202 -6.94 1.91 -19.61
N GLN A 203 -6.21 0.88 -20.06
CA GLN A 203 -4.75 1.03 -20.24
C GLN A 203 -4.41 2.12 -21.26
N ASP A 204 -5.17 2.18 -22.35
CA ASP A 204 -4.95 3.14 -23.43
C ASP A 204 -5.28 4.57 -22.95
N VAL A 205 -6.37 4.77 -22.18
CA VAL A 205 -6.70 6.04 -21.53
C VAL A 205 -5.58 6.50 -20.59
N VAL A 206 -5.06 5.61 -19.73
CA VAL A 206 -3.99 5.98 -18.79
C VAL A 206 -2.71 6.32 -19.53
N GLU A 207 -2.37 5.60 -20.60
CA GLU A 207 -1.21 5.92 -21.43
C GLU A 207 -1.35 7.28 -22.12
N GLU A 208 -2.50 7.54 -22.73
CA GLU A 208 -2.77 8.78 -23.45
C GLU A 208 -2.67 10.02 -22.54
N HIS A 209 -3.32 9.98 -21.38
CA HIS A 209 -3.41 11.15 -20.51
C HIS A 209 -2.24 11.26 -19.51
N TYR A 210 -1.68 10.13 -19.07
CA TYR A 210 -0.69 10.10 -18.00
C TYR A 210 0.69 9.58 -18.45
N GLY A 211 0.81 9.04 -19.66
CA GLY A 211 2.10 8.64 -20.24
C GLY A 211 2.67 7.33 -19.67
N THR A 212 1.83 6.54 -18.99
CA THR A 212 2.24 5.29 -18.35
C THR A 212 1.24 4.18 -18.68
N ARG A 213 1.72 2.95 -18.88
CA ARG A 213 0.86 1.76 -18.91
C ARG A 213 0.98 1.01 -17.57
N PRO A 214 -0.01 1.13 -16.67
CA PRO A 214 0.10 0.55 -15.34
C PRO A 214 0.06 -0.98 -15.39
N VAL A 215 0.77 -1.59 -14.46
CA VAL A 215 0.85 -3.06 -14.32
C VAL A 215 -0.11 -3.59 -13.26
N LEU A 216 -0.70 -2.69 -12.45
CA LEU A 216 -1.73 -3.01 -11.48
C LEU A 216 -3.12 -2.78 -12.08
N PHE A 217 -4.02 -3.69 -11.76
CA PHE A 217 -5.43 -3.59 -12.10
C PHE A 217 -6.27 -4.09 -10.95
N ARG A 218 -7.33 -3.37 -10.62
CA ARG A 218 -8.32 -3.81 -9.65
C ARG A 218 -9.66 -4.01 -10.35
N PRO A 219 -10.31 -5.18 -10.26
CA PRO A 219 -11.63 -5.37 -10.84
C PRO A 219 -12.70 -4.64 -10.01
N PRO A 220 -13.70 -4.00 -10.65
CA PRO A 220 -14.86 -3.44 -9.97
C PRO A 220 -15.49 -4.42 -8.97
N TYR A 221 -15.86 -3.90 -7.79
CA TYR A 221 -16.42 -4.67 -6.67
C TYR A 221 -15.49 -5.78 -6.11
N GLY A 222 -14.22 -5.80 -6.55
CA GLY A 222 -13.27 -6.88 -6.29
C GLY A 222 -13.70 -8.24 -6.85
N ASN A 223 -14.61 -8.26 -7.84
CA ASN A 223 -15.19 -9.48 -8.38
C ASN A 223 -14.60 -9.82 -9.75
N TYR A 224 -14.16 -11.07 -9.92
CA TYR A 224 -13.51 -11.51 -11.15
C TYR A 224 -13.74 -12.99 -11.41
N ASP A 225 -13.42 -13.41 -12.63
CA ASP A 225 -13.36 -14.81 -13.00
C ASP A 225 -12.07 -15.11 -13.80
N LYS A 226 -11.95 -16.36 -14.27
CA LYS A 226 -10.82 -16.77 -15.11
C LYS A 226 -10.70 -15.96 -16.41
N ASN A 227 -11.82 -15.49 -16.99
CA ASN A 227 -11.76 -14.66 -18.19
C ASN A 227 -11.21 -13.29 -17.84
N THR A 228 -11.55 -12.74 -16.67
CA THR A 228 -11.06 -11.44 -16.21
C THR A 228 -9.55 -11.46 -16.11
N LEU A 229 -8.98 -12.44 -15.41
CA LEU A 229 -7.52 -12.54 -15.25
C LEU A 229 -6.80 -12.83 -16.58
N ARG A 230 -7.40 -13.62 -17.48
CA ARG A 230 -6.86 -13.83 -18.83
C ARG A 230 -6.92 -12.59 -19.71
N ALA A 231 -7.93 -11.74 -19.52
CA ALA A 231 -8.04 -10.46 -20.20
C ALA A 231 -6.98 -9.50 -19.65
N ALA A 232 -6.90 -9.35 -18.32
CA ALA A 232 -5.90 -8.55 -17.62
C ALA A 232 -4.47 -8.91 -18.05
N LYS A 233 -4.09 -10.19 -18.00
CA LYS A 233 -2.77 -10.66 -18.49
C LYS A 233 -2.49 -10.21 -19.93
N SER A 234 -3.49 -10.34 -20.82
CA SER A 234 -3.34 -9.95 -22.23
C SER A 234 -3.25 -8.44 -22.45
N CYS A 235 -3.58 -7.63 -21.44
CA CYS A 235 -3.46 -6.16 -21.44
C CYS A 235 -2.21 -5.68 -20.69
N GLY A 236 -1.28 -6.58 -20.32
CA GLY A 236 -0.03 -6.23 -19.65
C GLY A 236 -0.11 -6.14 -18.11
N ILE A 237 -1.23 -6.53 -17.52
CA ILE A 237 -1.37 -6.54 -16.05
C ILE A 237 -0.54 -7.69 -15.47
N THR A 238 0.23 -7.38 -14.43
CA THR A 238 1.05 -8.35 -13.70
C THR A 238 0.54 -8.60 -12.29
N HIS A 239 -0.27 -7.72 -11.70
CA HIS A 239 -0.73 -7.83 -10.32
C HIS A 239 -2.18 -7.34 -10.16
N VAL A 240 -2.95 -8.03 -9.32
CA VAL A 240 -4.35 -7.69 -9.00
C VAL A 240 -4.51 -7.50 -7.49
N PRO A 241 -4.20 -6.29 -6.96
CA PRO A 241 -4.42 -6.00 -5.55
C PRO A 241 -5.90 -5.81 -5.26
N LEU A 242 -6.39 -6.53 -4.28
CA LEU A 242 -7.65 -6.30 -3.59
C LEU A 242 -7.37 -5.70 -2.21
N TRP A 243 -8.28 -5.82 -1.25
CA TRP A 243 -8.15 -5.22 0.08
C TRP A 243 -8.56 -6.15 1.21
N ASN A 244 -8.02 -5.91 2.40
CA ASN A 244 -8.44 -6.51 3.66
C ASN A 244 -9.36 -5.59 4.46
N GLU A 245 -9.22 -4.28 4.28
CA GLU A 245 -9.98 -3.27 4.99
C GLU A 245 -10.52 -2.23 4.04
N GLU A 246 -11.66 -1.66 4.41
CA GLU A 246 -12.23 -0.53 3.72
C GLU A 246 -12.51 0.58 4.73
N VAL A 247 -11.99 1.77 4.44
CA VAL A 247 -12.15 2.95 5.28
C VAL A 247 -13.15 3.92 4.67
N PHE A 248 -14.07 4.37 5.52
CA PHE A 248 -15.03 5.41 5.23
C PHE A 248 -14.85 6.56 6.23
N VAL A 249 -15.54 7.67 5.99
CA VAL A 249 -15.52 8.82 6.91
C VAL A 249 -16.01 8.43 8.32
N ASP A 250 -17.06 7.63 8.41
CA ASP A 250 -17.77 7.34 9.66
C ASP A 250 -17.50 5.94 10.24
N HIS A 251 -17.11 4.97 9.41
CA HIS A 251 -16.86 3.59 9.83
C HIS A 251 -15.63 2.96 9.15
N TRP A 252 -15.34 1.73 9.56
CA TRP A 252 -14.23 0.93 9.05
C TRP A 252 -14.68 -0.52 8.96
N GLU A 253 -14.46 -1.13 7.81
CA GLU A 253 -14.82 -2.51 7.54
C GLU A 253 -13.59 -3.41 7.46
N TYR A 254 -13.79 -4.68 7.82
CA TYR A 254 -12.73 -5.68 7.82
C TYR A 254 -13.23 -6.94 7.13
N ARG A 255 -12.37 -7.47 6.28
CA ARG A 255 -12.49 -8.82 5.75
C ARG A 255 -12.30 -9.84 6.86
N GLU A 256 -11.20 -9.71 7.59
CA GLU A 256 -10.77 -10.66 8.61
C GLU A 256 -11.65 -10.60 9.86
N TRP A 257 -11.82 -11.77 10.48
CA TRP A 257 -12.77 -11.98 11.56
C TRP A 257 -12.36 -11.32 12.87
N ASP A 258 -11.05 -11.15 13.08
CA ASP A 258 -10.48 -10.55 14.28
C ASP A 258 -10.60 -9.02 14.28
N ARG A 259 -10.97 -8.45 13.12
CA ARG A 259 -11.20 -7.02 12.90
C ARG A 259 -9.99 -6.18 13.27
N ARG A 260 -8.80 -6.67 12.88
CA ARG A 260 -7.51 -6.01 13.10
C ARG A 260 -6.83 -5.71 11.78
N ILE A 261 -6.00 -4.67 11.81
CA ILE A 261 -5.03 -4.38 10.77
C ILE A 261 -3.82 -5.29 10.98
N HIS A 262 -3.32 -5.90 9.91
CA HIS A 262 -2.12 -6.72 9.90
C HIS A 262 -0.99 -6.06 9.10
N PRO A 263 0.28 -6.44 9.37
CA PRO A 263 1.41 -6.10 8.51
C PRO A 263 1.12 -6.42 7.04
N GLY A 264 1.33 -5.42 6.18
CA GLY A 264 1.20 -5.54 4.75
C GLY A 264 -0.21 -5.38 4.20
N ASP A 265 -1.20 -5.13 5.06
CA ASP A 265 -2.60 -5.03 4.62
C ASP A 265 -2.82 -3.88 3.64
N ILE A 266 -3.61 -4.17 2.60
CA ILE A 266 -4.08 -3.18 1.63
C ILE A 266 -5.42 -2.65 2.09
N VAL A 267 -5.47 -1.35 2.35
CA VAL A 267 -6.65 -0.62 2.78
C VAL A 267 -7.26 0.11 1.59
N LEU A 268 -8.53 -0.14 1.32
CA LEU A 268 -9.32 0.53 0.29
C LEU A 268 -10.03 1.76 0.84
N SER A 269 -10.11 2.79 0.00
CA SER A 269 -11.07 3.89 0.10
C SER A 269 -11.53 4.28 -1.31
N HIS A 270 -12.43 5.25 -1.43
CA HIS A 270 -12.90 5.75 -2.73
C HIS A 270 -12.77 7.28 -2.83
N PHE A 271 -12.70 7.81 -4.06
CA PHE A 271 -12.81 9.24 -4.33
C PHE A 271 -14.27 9.70 -4.18
N ARG A 272 -14.70 9.97 -2.95
CA ARG A 272 -16.09 10.32 -2.60
C ARG A 272 -16.14 11.56 -1.72
N GLY A 273 -17.07 12.46 -2.05
CA GLY A 273 -17.31 13.71 -1.36
C GLY A 273 -18.58 13.69 -0.50
N ARG A 274 -19.09 14.89 -0.18
CA ARG A 274 -20.26 15.05 0.71
C ARG A 274 -21.57 14.52 0.14
N ASP A 275 -21.63 14.34 -1.18
CA ASP A 275 -22.81 13.82 -1.86
C ASP A 275 -22.97 12.31 -1.63
N ASP A 276 -21.86 11.60 -1.42
CA ASP A 276 -21.82 10.17 -1.17
C ASP A 276 -21.57 9.83 0.32
N TRP A 277 -20.78 10.65 1.02
CA TRP A 277 -20.36 10.45 2.40
C TRP A 277 -20.80 11.59 3.31
N LYS A 278 -20.89 11.32 4.62
CA LYS A 278 -21.11 12.36 5.64
C LYS A 278 -19.84 13.14 6.00
N GLY A 279 -18.97 13.40 5.02
CA GLY A 279 -17.73 14.15 5.17
C GLY A 279 -16.95 14.25 3.86
N THR A 280 -15.74 14.78 3.95
CA THR A 280 -14.85 14.98 2.80
C THR A 280 -13.77 13.90 2.71
N MET A 281 -13.02 13.89 1.61
CA MET A 281 -11.84 13.05 1.49
C MET A 281 -10.78 13.34 2.59
N PRO A 282 -10.46 14.60 2.95
CA PRO A 282 -9.67 14.90 4.14
C PRO A 282 -10.23 14.29 5.43
N ASP A 283 -11.55 14.26 5.64
CA ASP A 283 -12.15 13.62 6.83
C ASP A 283 -11.87 12.12 6.86
N MET A 284 -11.99 11.44 5.70
CA MET A 284 -11.63 10.03 5.54
C MET A 284 -10.13 9.80 5.81
N ILE A 285 -9.25 10.65 5.29
CA ILE A 285 -7.80 10.51 5.54
C ILE A 285 -7.46 10.74 7.00
N ARG A 286 -8.12 11.69 7.70
CA ARG A 286 -7.94 11.86 9.15
C ARG A 286 -8.33 10.60 9.90
N ARG A 287 -9.47 9.99 9.56
CA ARG A 287 -9.93 8.70 10.12
C ARG A 287 -8.87 7.61 9.93
N PHE A 288 -8.37 7.48 8.71
CA PHE A 288 -7.35 6.50 8.33
C PHE A 288 -6.06 6.70 9.12
N LEU A 289 -5.47 7.89 9.05
CA LEU A 289 -4.19 8.20 9.68
C LEU A 289 -4.26 8.11 11.20
N ASP A 290 -5.33 8.59 11.83
CA ASP A 290 -5.50 8.48 13.29
C ASP A 290 -5.50 7.03 13.75
N LYS A 291 -6.17 6.14 12.99
CA LYS A 291 -6.28 4.72 13.34
C LYS A 291 -4.96 3.98 13.13
N VAL A 292 -4.38 4.04 11.93
CA VAL A 292 -3.15 3.29 11.62
C VAL A 292 -1.99 3.76 12.51
N THR A 293 -1.88 5.07 12.75
CA THR A 293 -0.85 5.63 13.62
C THR A 293 -1.06 5.22 15.09
N ALA A 294 -2.30 5.15 15.57
CA ALA A 294 -2.58 4.70 16.93
C ALA A 294 -2.22 3.22 17.16
N GLU A 295 -2.35 2.38 16.13
CA GLU A 295 -2.02 0.96 16.16
C GLU A 295 -0.55 0.65 15.83
N GLY A 296 0.23 1.69 15.52
CA GLY A 296 1.67 1.61 15.29
C GLY A 296 2.04 1.25 13.85
N TYR A 297 1.12 1.45 12.89
CA TYR A 297 1.37 1.24 11.47
C TYR A 297 1.81 2.54 10.78
N ALA A 298 2.79 2.41 9.90
CA ALA A 298 3.13 3.42 8.92
C ALA A 298 2.42 3.15 7.58
N VAL A 299 2.35 4.16 6.72
CA VAL A 299 1.73 4.03 5.40
C VAL A 299 2.83 3.94 4.34
N GLY A 300 2.88 2.83 3.62
CA GLY A 300 3.82 2.58 2.53
C GLY A 300 3.18 2.85 1.17
N ARG A 301 4.04 3.06 0.16
CA ARG A 301 3.63 3.08 -1.24
C ARG A 301 3.61 1.65 -1.76
N LEU A 302 2.50 1.20 -2.33
CA LEU A 302 2.32 -0.23 -2.69
C LEU A 302 3.38 -0.70 -3.68
N GLU A 303 3.67 0.12 -4.67
CA GLU A 303 4.55 -0.16 -5.81
C GLU A 303 6.03 -0.29 -5.40
N ASP A 304 6.39 0.24 -4.24
CA ASP A 304 7.73 0.05 -3.66
C ASP A 304 7.95 -1.41 -3.19
N TYR A 305 6.88 -2.20 -3.07
CA TYR A 305 6.91 -3.58 -2.56
C TYR A 305 6.50 -4.63 -3.62
N LEU A 306 6.18 -4.22 -4.85
CA LEU A 306 5.73 -5.10 -5.95
C LEU A 306 6.75 -5.22 -7.08
#